data_AF-A0AAD4BU53-F1
#
_entry.id   AF-A0AAD4BU53-F1
#
_cell.length_a   1.000
_cell.length_b   1.000
_cell.length_c   1.000
_cell.angle_alpha   90.00
_cell.angle_beta   90.00
_cell.angle_gamma   90.00
#
_symmetry.space_group_name_H-M   'P 1'
#
loop_
_entity.id
_entity.type
_entity.pdbx_description
1 polymer ?
#
loop_
_entity_poly.entity_id
_entity_poly.type
_entity_poly.pdbx_seq_one_letter_code
_entity_poly.pdbx_strand_id
1 'polypeptide(L)'
;MSFHLRLHTSMPAISFRIPPISIHGITLLTVRDTPCIARSSFRPLHLTCDMSHATLSLDAGTPCYSMMFLDKFDISSPRRHLPQDRLNFQNMEEEVKQRYIALQIIRKRDIWHPKLAEALATIYVMVLEDDGRNWEPINWAGLSSFIPIFMRERLLEGVSNNHGWPLENELNTLVIALFWLMSSQDRLDQETDEFRKEIMTYLAPFAFAGFRYPCFTSPEDIFLASDSSSRITLSYFGQPTTLSLPPIAPFATLSYFARIEYFHFRVPPELPLNRQDAIIKGVLCGPTRDDIVDFNARCATRVAGSGYGDPFDGLPESRRHDPDWRRSLSSSDSAWLHSRLVYYIPGTFSGRWQGSFIALYQEDYRSMLCSAEAPSPFPSSGRFPLYVKFRELYCYSPSIPLPVAEDEISFFNGFLPLGCQWREDESGIEFVGLNNSFKTHYIPLRRSRDASDVSNMGALDVIITGITEAPYAAAWNGYKYIGRIRPSDGLVVLLREPLDPQRVDLGRALFRGYVISSRNFVGRWRHIASAEQPAEWESIFSLCKEVKLL
;
A
#
# COMPACT_ATOMS: atom_id res chain seq x y z
N MET A 1 -60.80 47.96 -31.61
CA MET A 1 -61.69 47.01 -30.91
C MET A 1 -61.39 45.61 -31.43
N SER A 2 -61.07 44.68 -30.52
CA SER A 2 -60.66 43.29 -30.73
C SER A 2 -59.35 43.06 -31.52
N PHE A 3 -58.23 43.01 -30.80
CA PHE A 3 -56.95 42.50 -31.29
C PHE A 3 -56.97 40.97 -31.29
N HIS A 4 -57.07 40.37 -32.49
CA HIS A 4 -56.66 38.99 -32.73
C HIS A 4 -55.13 38.95 -32.91
N LEU A 5 -54.41 38.46 -31.91
CA LEU A 5 -53.01 38.06 -32.07
C LEU A 5 -52.98 36.56 -32.37
N ARG A 6 -52.90 36.23 -33.66
CA ARG A 6 -52.41 34.93 -34.13
C ARG A 6 -50.91 34.87 -33.82
N LEU A 7 -50.52 34.10 -32.81
CA LEU A 7 -49.14 33.59 -32.73
C LEU A 7 -49.10 32.26 -33.48
N HIS A 8 -48.74 32.35 -34.76
CA HIS A 8 -48.13 31.24 -35.47
C HIS A 8 -46.77 30.96 -34.84
N THR A 9 -46.68 29.88 -34.07
CA THR A 9 -45.43 29.14 -33.88
C THR A 9 -45.72 27.68 -34.21
N SER A 10 -45.77 27.39 -35.52
CA SER A 10 -45.51 26.03 -35.99
C SER A 10 -44.08 25.69 -35.62
N MET A 11 -43.86 24.99 -34.50
CA MET A 11 -42.66 24.19 -34.41
C MET A 11 -42.83 23.06 -35.44
N PRO A 12 -41.98 22.95 -36.46
CA PRO A 12 -41.97 21.75 -37.26
C PRO A 12 -41.62 20.62 -36.29
N ALA A 13 -42.48 19.60 -36.21
CA ALA A 13 -42.05 18.28 -35.79
C ALA A 13 -41.05 17.80 -36.84
N ILE A 14 -39.80 18.26 -36.70
CA ILE A 14 -38.68 17.74 -37.46
C ILE A 14 -38.64 16.28 -37.06
N SER A 15 -38.95 15.40 -38.01
CA SER A 15 -38.58 13.99 -37.94
C SER A 15 -37.07 13.98 -37.76
N PHE A 16 -36.64 13.97 -36.50
CA PHE A 16 -35.25 13.91 -36.10
C PHE A 16 -34.77 12.50 -36.47
N ARG A 17 -34.39 12.31 -37.74
CA ARG A 17 -33.45 11.26 -38.13
C ARG A 17 -32.07 11.68 -37.65
N ILE A 18 -31.90 11.75 -36.32
CA ILE A 18 -30.59 11.84 -35.70
C ILE A 18 -29.95 10.47 -35.93
N PRO A 19 -28.79 10.39 -36.60
CA PRO A 19 -28.07 9.14 -36.75
C PRO A 19 -27.80 8.53 -35.37
N PRO A 20 -27.81 7.20 -35.21
CA PRO A 20 -27.50 6.56 -33.92
C PRO A 20 -26.22 7.10 -33.27
N ILE A 21 -25.19 7.41 -34.08
CA ILE A 21 -23.91 8.02 -33.65
C ILE A 21 -24.12 9.35 -32.91
N SER A 22 -25.05 10.19 -33.36
CA SER A 22 -25.33 11.48 -32.75
C SER A 22 -26.14 11.36 -31.45
N ILE A 23 -26.97 10.32 -31.30
CA ILE A 23 -27.63 9.99 -30.02
C ILE A 23 -26.59 9.52 -29.00
N HIS A 24 -25.67 8.62 -29.39
CA HIS A 24 -24.56 8.19 -28.52
C HIS A 24 -23.71 9.37 -28.05
N GLY A 25 -23.41 10.33 -28.94
CA GLY A 25 -22.67 11.55 -28.59
C GLY A 25 -23.41 12.43 -27.57
N ILE A 26 -24.72 12.63 -27.73
CA ILE A 26 -25.54 13.38 -26.77
C ILE A 26 -25.62 12.64 -25.43
N THR A 27 -25.80 11.31 -25.45
CA THR A 27 -25.82 10.47 -24.26
C THR A 27 -24.49 10.54 -23.51
N LEU A 28 -23.36 10.43 -24.21
CA LEU A 28 -22.03 10.60 -23.61
C LEU A 28 -21.84 11.98 -23.00
N LEU A 29 -22.29 13.05 -23.65
CA LEU A 29 -22.23 14.41 -23.11
C LEU A 29 -23.08 14.56 -21.84
N THR A 30 -24.30 14.00 -21.81
CA THR A 30 -25.15 14.01 -20.61
C THR A 30 -24.60 13.19 -19.44
N VAL A 31 -23.83 12.13 -19.74
CA VAL A 31 -23.14 11.32 -18.73
C VAL A 31 -21.87 11.99 -18.23
N ARG A 32 -21.14 12.68 -19.10
CA ARG A 32 -19.95 13.44 -18.71
C ARG A 32 -20.28 14.43 -17.60
N ASP A 33 -21.40 15.12 -17.72
CA ASP A 33 -21.83 16.15 -16.76
C ASP A 33 -22.50 15.58 -15.50
N THR A 34 -22.68 14.27 -15.39
CA THR A 34 -23.28 13.63 -14.21
C THR A 34 -22.33 12.62 -13.56
N PRO A 35 -22.07 12.69 -12.23
CA PRO A 35 -21.17 11.75 -11.56
C PRO A 35 -21.76 10.33 -11.43
N CYS A 36 -23.01 10.11 -11.85
CA CYS A 36 -23.74 8.87 -11.64
C CYS A 36 -24.55 8.44 -12.87
N ILE A 37 -24.53 7.13 -13.15
CA ILE A 37 -25.52 6.43 -13.98
C ILE A 37 -26.80 6.28 -13.17
N ALA A 38 -27.51 7.37 -12.92
CA ALA A 38 -28.88 7.20 -12.44
C ALA A 38 -29.71 6.75 -13.65
N ARG A 39 -30.44 5.63 -13.54
CA ARG A 39 -31.46 5.27 -14.55
C ARG A 39 -32.41 6.45 -14.82
N SER A 40 -32.59 7.35 -13.85
CA SER A 40 -33.32 8.61 -13.98
C SER A 40 -32.67 9.65 -14.89
N SER A 41 -31.35 9.65 -15.07
CA SER A 41 -30.65 10.58 -15.97
C SER A 41 -30.95 10.27 -17.44
N PHE A 42 -31.11 8.99 -17.77
CA PHE A 42 -31.52 8.56 -19.11
C PHE A 42 -33.03 8.43 -19.24
N ARG A 43 -33.80 8.44 -18.14
CA ARG A 43 -35.25 8.26 -18.17
C ARG A 43 -35.95 9.28 -19.09
N PRO A 44 -35.60 10.57 -19.11
CA PRO A 44 -36.14 11.50 -20.10
C PRO A 44 -35.83 11.07 -21.53
N LEU A 45 -34.58 10.64 -21.80
CA LEU A 45 -34.12 10.22 -23.13
C LEU A 45 -34.76 8.90 -23.60
N HIS A 46 -34.90 7.91 -22.71
CA HIS A 46 -35.66 6.68 -22.95
C HIS A 46 -37.12 6.95 -23.29
N LEU A 47 -37.70 8.01 -22.73
CA LEU A 47 -39.10 8.38 -22.93
C LEU A 47 -39.31 9.33 -24.13
N THR A 48 -38.26 9.69 -24.88
CA THR A 48 -38.40 10.61 -26.02
C THR A 48 -38.96 9.95 -27.28
N CYS A 49 -38.46 8.79 -27.67
CA CYS A 49 -38.96 8.03 -28.83
C CYS A 49 -38.48 6.57 -28.80
N ASP A 50 -39.16 5.71 -29.56
CA ASP A 50 -38.85 4.27 -29.65
C ASP A 50 -37.40 4.01 -30.14
N MET A 51 -36.87 4.88 -31.00
CA MET A 51 -35.48 4.78 -31.48
C MET A 51 -34.47 5.10 -30.37
N SER A 52 -34.70 6.15 -29.57
CA SER A 52 -33.87 6.46 -28.40
C SER A 52 -33.99 5.37 -27.34
N HIS A 53 -35.20 4.87 -27.11
CA HIS A 53 -35.45 3.77 -26.19
C HIS A 53 -34.70 2.50 -26.62
N ALA A 54 -34.79 2.10 -27.89
CA ALA A 54 -34.11 0.93 -28.44
C ALA A 54 -32.58 1.10 -28.45
N THR A 55 -32.07 2.29 -28.76
CA THR A 55 -30.62 2.57 -28.76
C THR A 55 -30.04 2.58 -27.34
N LEU A 56 -30.80 3.04 -26.35
CA LEU A 56 -30.37 3.13 -24.95
C LEU A 56 -30.72 1.88 -24.11
N SER A 57 -31.54 0.96 -24.63
CA SER A 57 -31.94 -0.25 -23.93
C SER A 57 -30.79 -1.26 -23.85
N LEU A 58 -30.65 -1.90 -22.69
CA LEU A 58 -29.61 -2.89 -22.36
C LEU A 58 -29.62 -4.12 -23.29
N ASP A 59 -30.76 -4.42 -23.92
CA ASP A 59 -30.92 -5.63 -24.75
C ASP A 59 -30.30 -5.51 -26.16
N ALA A 60 -29.85 -4.32 -26.56
CA ALA A 60 -29.32 -4.06 -27.91
C ALA A 60 -27.80 -4.14 -28.05
N GLY A 61 -27.06 -4.49 -26.98
CA GLY A 61 -25.59 -4.56 -27.03
C GLY A 61 -24.92 -3.21 -27.34
N THR A 62 -25.50 -2.13 -26.81
CA THR A 62 -25.13 -0.76 -27.19
C THR A 62 -23.71 -0.41 -26.73
N PRO A 63 -22.82 0.10 -27.61
CA PRO A 63 -21.46 0.57 -27.27
C PRO A 63 -21.39 1.68 -26.20
N CYS A 64 -22.53 2.18 -25.74
CA CYS A 64 -22.62 3.30 -24.82
C CYS A 64 -21.97 2.99 -23.46
N TYR A 65 -22.23 1.84 -22.84
CA TYR A 65 -21.69 1.53 -21.50
C TYR A 65 -20.18 1.32 -21.49
N SER A 66 -19.63 0.73 -22.54
CA SER A 66 -18.17 0.55 -22.65
C SER A 66 -17.46 1.86 -22.95
N MET A 67 -18.05 2.75 -23.77
CA MET A 67 -17.55 4.12 -23.90
C MET A 67 -17.64 4.91 -22.60
N MET A 68 -18.69 4.67 -21.78
CA MET A 68 -18.82 5.26 -20.45
C MET A 68 -17.77 4.74 -19.48
N PHE A 69 -17.41 3.44 -19.53
CA PHE A 69 -16.27 2.92 -18.76
C PHE A 69 -15.03 3.74 -19.07
N LEU A 70 -14.71 3.88 -20.36
CA LEU A 70 -13.53 4.61 -20.84
C LEU A 70 -13.60 6.12 -20.58
N ASP A 71 -14.74 6.66 -20.17
CA ASP A 71 -14.91 8.07 -19.81
C ASP A 71 -14.78 8.28 -18.29
N LYS A 72 -15.41 7.41 -17.48
CA LYS A 72 -15.54 7.56 -16.03
C LYS A 72 -14.53 6.77 -15.19
N PHE A 73 -13.89 5.76 -15.77
CA PHE A 73 -12.96 4.89 -15.06
C PHE A 73 -11.66 4.72 -15.83
N ASP A 74 -10.60 4.41 -15.09
CA ASP A 74 -9.28 4.17 -15.64
C ASP A 74 -9.15 2.74 -16.18
N ILE A 75 -8.61 2.63 -17.40
CA ILE A 75 -8.40 1.36 -18.10
C ILE A 75 -6.90 1.00 -18.19
N SER A 76 -6.01 1.93 -17.86
CA SER A 76 -4.56 1.76 -18.04
C SER A 76 -4.01 0.63 -17.17
N SER A 77 -4.42 0.54 -15.90
CA SER A 77 -4.01 -0.55 -15.01
C SER A 77 -4.57 -1.91 -15.46
N PRO A 78 -5.89 -2.06 -15.73
CA PRO A 78 -6.41 -3.30 -16.33
C PRO A 78 -5.68 -3.73 -17.61
N ARG A 79 -5.32 -2.80 -18.50
CA ARG A 79 -4.54 -3.09 -19.73
C ARG A 79 -3.14 -3.62 -19.47
N ARG A 80 -2.51 -3.27 -18.34
CA ARG A 80 -1.17 -3.77 -17.98
C ARG A 80 -1.21 -5.18 -17.44
N HIS A 81 -2.32 -5.57 -16.82
CA HIS A 81 -2.37 -6.81 -16.03
C HIS A 81 -3.31 -7.88 -16.60
N LEU A 82 -4.28 -7.50 -17.43
CA LEU A 82 -5.24 -8.42 -18.01
C LEU A 82 -4.93 -8.73 -19.47
N PRO A 83 -5.18 -9.97 -19.92
CA PRO A 83 -5.06 -10.28 -21.34
C PRO A 83 -6.15 -9.56 -22.14
N GLN A 84 -5.80 -9.21 -23.39
CA GLN A 84 -6.55 -8.27 -24.22
C GLN A 84 -7.97 -8.75 -24.55
N ASP A 85 -8.20 -10.06 -24.56
CA ASP A 85 -9.50 -10.71 -24.76
C ASP A 85 -10.49 -10.45 -23.62
N ARG A 86 -10.01 -10.32 -22.37
CA ARG A 86 -10.86 -9.93 -21.23
C ARG A 86 -11.34 -8.49 -21.31
N LEU A 87 -10.64 -7.61 -22.03
CA LEU A 87 -10.93 -6.18 -22.14
C LEU A 87 -11.87 -5.85 -23.32
N ASN A 88 -12.83 -6.73 -23.60
CA ASN A 88 -13.83 -6.53 -24.64
C ASN A 88 -14.99 -5.63 -24.16
N PHE A 89 -15.81 -5.15 -25.10
CA PHE A 89 -16.89 -4.20 -24.82
C PHE A 89 -17.96 -4.74 -23.85
N GLN A 90 -18.28 -6.04 -23.93
CA GLN A 90 -19.28 -6.67 -23.07
C GLN A 90 -18.78 -6.71 -21.61
N ASN A 91 -17.54 -7.14 -21.41
CA ASN A 91 -16.92 -7.20 -20.08
C ASN A 91 -16.76 -5.81 -19.46
N MET A 92 -16.44 -4.79 -20.26
CA MET A 92 -16.39 -3.40 -19.80
C MET A 92 -17.77 -2.88 -19.38
N GLU A 93 -18.84 -3.24 -20.10
CA GLU A 93 -20.21 -2.88 -19.72
C GLU A 93 -20.62 -3.50 -18.39
N GLU A 94 -20.29 -4.78 -18.17
CA GLU A 94 -20.54 -5.46 -16.90
C GLU A 94 -19.76 -4.80 -15.75
N GLU A 95 -18.49 -4.48 -15.98
CA GLU A 95 -17.63 -3.82 -14.99
C GLU A 95 -18.18 -2.46 -14.55
N VAL A 96 -18.66 -1.62 -15.48
CA VAL A 96 -19.33 -0.34 -15.12
C VAL A 96 -20.50 -0.57 -14.18
N LYS A 97 -21.36 -1.55 -14.50
CA LYS A 97 -22.54 -1.86 -13.68
C LYS A 97 -22.12 -2.27 -12.27
N GLN A 98 -21.11 -3.13 -12.13
CA GLN A 98 -20.62 -3.59 -10.83
C GLN A 98 -20.05 -2.44 -9.99
N ARG A 99 -19.19 -1.59 -10.58
CA ARG A 99 -18.62 -0.43 -9.89
C ARG A 99 -19.71 0.51 -9.37
N TYR A 100 -20.71 0.82 -10.19
CA TYR A 100 -21.81 1.69 -9.74
C TYR A 100 -22.69 1.03 -8.67
N ILE A 101 -22.93 -0.27 -8.72
CA ILE A 101 -23.63 -0.99 -7.63
C ILE A 101 -22.87 -0.83 -6.31
N ALA A 102 -21.55 -1.05 -6.33
CA ALA A 102 -20.69 -0.89 -5.16
C ALA A 102 -20.73 0.54 -4.60
N LEU A 103 -20.56 1.54 -5.47
CA LEU A 103 -20.61 2.96 -5.08
C LEU A 103 -21.98 3.36 -4.51
N GLN A 104 -23.09 2.82 -5.03
CA GLN A 104 -24.43 3.09 -4.52
C GLN A 104 -24.67 2.51 -3.13
N ILE A 105 -24.10 1.34 -2.82
CA ILE A 105 -24.17 0.74 -1.47
C ILE A 105 -23.53 1.70 -0.46
N ILE A 106 -22.33 2.20 -0.75
CA ILE A 106 -21.63 3.17 0.11
C ILE A 106 -22.42 4.48 0.22
N ARG A 107 -22.95 4.97 -0.89
CA ARG A 107 -23.71 6.23 -0.91
C ARG A 107 -24.99 6.19 -0.08
N LYS A 108 -25.66 5.05 -0.03
CA LYS A 108 -26.82 4.83 0.84
C LYS A 108 -26.46 4.80 2.34
N ARG A 109 -25.17 4.72 2.66
CA ARG A 109 -24.63 4.61 4.03
C ARG A 109 -25.18 3.41 4.81
N ASP A 110 -25.53 2.35 4.08
CA ASP A 110 -26.01 1.10 4.67
C ASP A 110 -24.81 0.23 5.07
N ILE A 111 -24.34 0.42 6.29
CA ILE A 111 -23.22 -0.35 6.86
C ILE A 111 -23.58 -1.82 7.13
N TRP A 112 -24.84 -2.23 6.98
CA TRP A 112 -25.33 -3.60 7.20
C TRP A 112 -25.74 -4.31 5.90
N HIS A 113 -25.46 -3.69 4.74
CA HIS A 113 -25.81 -4.25 3.46
C HIS A 113 -25.18 -5.64 3.26
N PRO A 114 -25.93 -6.67 2.80
CA PRO A 114 -25.43 -8.05 2.71
C PRO A 114 -24.26 -8.22 1.74
N LYS A 115 -24.16 -7.33 0.73
CA LYS A 115 -23.05 -7.30 -0.25
C LYS A 115 -21.97 -6.27 0.06
N LEU A 116 -21.86 -5.81 1.31
CA LEU A 116 -20.92 -4.74 1.65
C LEU A 116 -19.46 -5.15 1.41
N ALA A 117 -19.10 -6.40 1.70
CA ALA A 117 -17.74 -6.89 1.46
C ALA A 117 -17.38 -6.85 -0.04
N GLU A 118 -18.27 -7.36 -0.91
CA GLU A 118 -18.11 -7.28 -2.38
C GLU A 118 -17.98 -5.83 -2.87
N ALA A 119 -18.78 -4.92 -2.31
CA ALA A 119 -18.76 -3.51 -2.66
C ALA A 119 -17.43 -2.83 -2.27
N LEU A 120 -16.97 -3.04 -1.04
CA LEU A 120 -15.69 -2.52 -0.55
C LEU A 120 -14.51 -3.11 -1.33
N ALA A 121 -14.57 -4.39 -1.68
CA ALA A 121 -13.54 -5.06 -2.47
C ALA A 121 -13.47 -4.51 -3.91
N THR A 122 -14.63 -4.26 -4.52
CA THR A 122 -14.72 -3.59 -5.84
C THR A 122 -14.08 -2.20 -5.78
N ILE A 123 -14.40 -1.42 -4.74
CA ILE A 123 -13.83 -0.09 -4.54
C ILE A 123 -12.32 -0.16 -4.27
N TYR A 124 -11.86 -1.15 -3.51
CA TYR A 124 -10.43 -1.38 -3.27
C TYR A 124 -9.69 -1.58 -4.60
N VAL A 125 -10.21 -2.43 -5.49
CA VAL A 125 -9.66 -2.61 -6.85
C VAL A 125 -9.67 -1.28 -7.63
N MET A 126 -10.77 -0.51 -7.56
CA MET A 126 -10.82 0.80 -8.21
C MET A 126 -9.73 1.77 -7.72
N VAL A 127 -9.38 1.73 -6.43
CA VAL A 127 -8.29 2.54 -5.87
C VAL A 127 -6.93 2.07 -6.37
N LEU A 128 -6.69 0.76 -6.47
CA LEU A 128 -5.43 0.24 -7.03
C LEU A 128 -5.26 0.55 -8.52
N GLU A 129 -6.36 0.81 -9.23
CA GLU A 129 -6.37 1.11 -10.66
C GLU A 129 -6.44 2.60 -10.98
N ASP A 130 -6.49 3.47 -9.96
CA ASP A 130 -6.72 4.90 -10.13
C ASP A 130 -5.53 5.59 -10.81
N ASP A 131 -5.82 6.27 -11.92
CA ASP A 131 -4.94 7.25 -12.57
C ASP A 131 -5.61 8.65 -12.56
N GLY A 132 -6.60 8.84 -11.67
CA GLY A 132 -7.30 10.09 -11.40
C GLY A 132 -8.78 10.08 -11.77
N ARG A 133 -9.26 9.13 -12.59
CA ARG A 133 -10.69 9.06 -12.97
C ARG A 133 -11.50 8.24 -12.01
N ASN A 134 -10.94 7.17 -11.42
CA ASN A 134 -11.67 6.35 -10.46
C ASN A 134 -11.97 7.13 -9.17
N TRP A 135 -11.14 8.12 -8.82
CA TRP A 135 -11.30 8.94 -7.62
C TRP A 135 -12.61 9.74 -7.57
N GLU A 136 -13.05 10.35 -8.67
CA GLU A 136 -14.25 11.20 -8.69
C GLU A 136 -15.53 10.41 -8.30
N PRO A 137 -15.83 9.24 -8.92
CA PRO A 137 -16.94 8.38 -8.49
C PRO A 137 -16.83 7.92 -7.04
N ILE A 138 -15.63 7.58 -6.54
CA ILE A 138 -15.41 7.17 -5.14
C ILE A 138 -15.75 8.31 -4.19
N ASN A 139 -15.30 9.53 -4.49
CA ASN A 139 -15.60 10.70 -3.69
C ASN A 139 -17.10 11.02 -3.73
N TRP A 140 -17.75 10.90 -4.90
CA TRP A 140 -19.20 11.05 -5.05
C TRP A 140 -19.98 10.03 -4.21
N ALA A 141 -19.49 8.79 -4.06
CA ALA A 141 -20.13 7.80 -3.20
C ALA A 141 -20.05 8.17 -1.70
N GLY A 142 -19.17 9.09 -1.31
CA GLY A 142 -19.04 9.55 0.07
C GLY A 142 -18.29 8.59 0.99
N LEU A 143 -17.39 7.77 0.40
CA LEU A 143 -16.63 6.75 1.13
C LEU A 143 -15.84 7.31 2.33
N SER A 144 -15.35 8.54 2.22
CA SER A 144 -14.59 9.22 3.29
C SER A 144 -15.41 9.47 4.55
N SER A 145 -16.72 9.69 4.37
CA SER A 145 -17.66 9.82 5.49
C SER A 145 -18.20 8.47 5.96
N PHE A 146 -18.24 7.47 5.08
CA PHE A 146 -18.73 6.13 5.37
C PHE A 146 -17.79 5.36 6.31
N ILE A 147 -16.48 5.39 6.03
CA ILE A 147 -15.49 4.61 6.77
C ILE A 147 -15.47 4.93 8.27
N PRO A 148 -15.40 6.21 8.73
CA PRO A 148 -15.44 6.51 10.16
C PRO A 148 -16.71 6.05 10.86
N ILE A 149 -17.86 6.04 10.18
CA ILE A 149 -19.11 5.50 10.71
C ILE A 149 -18.98 3.99 10.91
N PHE A 150 -18.48 3.27 9.90
CA PHE A 150 -18.22 1.84 10.02
C PHE A 150 -17.24 1.54 11.17
N MET A 151 -16.15 2.31 11.27
CA MET A 151 -15.14 2.09 12.30
C MET A 151 -15.70 2.19 13.72
N ARG A 152 -16.59 3.15 13.97
CA ARG A 152 -17.24 3.32 15.28
C ARG A 152 -18.27 2.25 15.59
N GLU A 153 -19.08 1.87 14.60
CA GLU A 153 -20.26 1.03 14.82
C GLU A 153 -19.98 -0.47 14.66
N ARG A 154 -19.01 -0.87 13.83
CA ARG A 154 -18.83 -2.27 13.40
C ARG A 154 -17.42 -2.84 13.49
N LEU A 155 -16.37 -2.01 13.57
CA LEU A 155 -15.00 -2.54 13.58
C LEU A 155 -14.73 -3.47 14.79
N LEU A 156 -15.34 -3.14 15.92
CA LEU A 156 -15.26 -3.91 17.16
C LEU A 156 -16.41 -4.94 17.31
N GLU A 157 -17.19 -5.18 16.26
CA GLU A 157 -18.22 -6.23 16.29
C GLU A 157 -17.56 -7.61 16.50
N GLY A 158 -18.07 -8.38 17.46
CA GLY A 158 -17.56 -9.71 17.78
C GLY A 158 -16.38 -9.76 18.76
N VAL A 159 -15.84 -8.62 19.23
CA VAL A 159 -14.73 -8.59 20.20
C VAL A 159 -15.04 -9.36 21.49
N SER A 160 -16.28 -9.31 21.97
CA SER A 160 -16.71 -10.04 23.18
C SER A 160 -16.57 -11.55 23.04
N ASN A 161 -16.71 -12.08 21.81
CA ASN A 161 -16.58 -13.49 21.51
C ASN A 161 -15.14 -13.87 21.12
N ASN A 162 -14.23 -12.90 21.03
CA ASN A 162 -12.85 -13.07 20.63
C ASN A 162 -11.88 -12.50 21.70
N HIS A 163 -12.23 -12.66 22.98
CA HIS A 163 -11.41 -12.22 24.12
C HIS A 163 -10.97 -10.75 24.06
N GLY A 164 -11.84 -9.86 23.57
CA GLY A 164 -11.58 -8.43 23.40
C GLY A 164 -10.78 -8.06 22.15
N TRP A 165 -10.32 -9.04 21.37
CA TRP A 165 -9.58 -8.78 20.13
C TRP A 165 -10.53 -8.51 18.96
N PRO A 166 -10.29 -7.47 18.15
CA PRO A 166 -11.01 -7.27 16.90
C PRO A 166 -10.92 -8.47 15.95
N LEU A 167 -11.90 -8.64 15.06
CA LEU A 167 -11.85 -9.72 14.07
C LEU A 167 -11.05 -9.29 12.85
N GLU A 168 -10.17 -10.16 12.36
CA GLU A 168 -9.57 -10.03 11.03
C GLU A 168 -10.48 -10.73 10.00
N ASN A 169 -11.49 -10.00 9.54
CA ASN A 169 -12.42 -10.44 8.50
C ASN A 169 -12.33 -9.55 7.26
N GLU A 170 -13.06 -9.89 6.21
CA GLU A 170 -13.03 -9.20 4.92
C GLU A 170 -13.41 -7.72 5.06
N LEU A 171 -14.45 -7.42 5.86
CA LEU A 171 -14.93 -6.06 6.07
C LEU A 171 -13.89 -5.20 6.79
N ASN A 172 -13.38 -5.65 7.95
CA ASN A 172 -12.41 -4.91 8.74
C ASN A 172 -11.11 -4.68 7.94
N THR A 173 -10.67 -5.69 7.19
CA THR A 173 -9.48 -5.61 6.33
C THR A 173 -9.65 -4.55 5.24
N LEU A 174 -10.75 -4.62 4.48
CA LEU A 174 -11.01 -3.67 3.40
C LEU A 174 -11.25 -2.25 3.92
N VAL A 175 -11.95 -2.09 5.05
CA VAL A 175 -12.19 -0.77 5.65
C VAL A 175 -10.89 -0.11 6.08
N ILE A 176 -10.01 -0.84 6.79
CA ILE A 176 -8.72 -0.28 7.23
C ILE A 176 -7.79 -0.01 6.04
N ALA A 177 -7.75 -0.90 5.05
CA ALA A 177 -6.96 -0.69 3.84
C ALA A 177 -7.44 0.56 3.08
N LEU A 178 -8.74 0.68 2.82
CA LEU A 178 -9.33 1.85 2.16
C LEU A 178 -9.15 3.13 2.98
N PHE A 179 -9.25 3.06 4.31
CA PHE A 179 -9.04 4.22 5.18
C PHE A 179 -7.65 4.83 5.00
N TRP A 180 -6.60 3.98 4.98
CA TRP A 180 -5.25 4.43 4.68
C TRP A 180 -5.12 4.96 3.25
N LEU A 181 -5.57 4.19 2.26
CA LEU A 181 -5.40 4.55 0.85
C LEU A 181 -6.14 5.84 0.47
N MET A 182 -7.17 6.22 1.23
CA MET A 182 -7.89 7.47 1.06
C MET A 182 -7.35 8.63 1.91
N SER A 183 -6.34 8.40 2.72
CA SER A 183 -5.72 9.45 3.54
C SER A 183 -4.96 10.41 2.63
N SER A 184 -5.09 11.71 2.90
CA SER A 184 -4.35 12.78 2.24
C SER A 184 -3.82 13.74 3.32
N GLN A 185 -2.80 14.54 2.99
CA GLN A 185 -2.23 15.47 3.94
C GLN A 185 -3.28 16.48 4.40
N ASP A 186 -4.05 17.05 3.47
CA ASP A 186 -5.15 17.98 3.76
C ASP A 186 -6.19 17.40 4.73
N ARG A 187 -6.50 16.10 4.59
CA ARG A 187 -7.46 15.42 5.48
C ARG A 187 -6.87 15.23 6.86
N LEU A 188 -5.63 14.76 6.93
CA LEU A 188 -4.93 14.60 8.20
C LEU A 188 -4.88 15.95 8.92
N ASP A 189 -4.45 17.02 8.26
CA ASP A 189 -4.32 18.35 8.87
C ASP A 189 -5.66 18.90 9.43
N GLN A 190 -6.80 18.46 8.91
CA GLN A 190 -8.15 18.84 9.35
C GLN A 190 -8.72 17.97 10.47
N GLU A 191 -8.11 16.82 10.79
CA GLU A 191 -8.57 15.97 11.88
C GLU A 191 -8.45 16.71 13.23
N THR A 192 -9.29 16.37 14.22
CA THR A 192 -9.12 16.87 15.60
C THR A 192 -8.19 15.96 16.41
N ASP A 193 -7.72 16.44 17.56
CA ASP A 193 -6.92 15.64 18.49
C ASP A 193 -7.70 14.43 19.03
N GLU A 194 -9.00 14.61 19.29
CA GLU A 194 -9.90 13.55 19.76
C GLU A 194 -10.08 12.47 18.70
N PHE A 195 -10.32 12.88 17.44
CA PHE A 195 -10.49 11.96 16.33
C PHE A 195 -9.21 11.14 16.08
N ARG A 196 -8.03 11.76 16.15
CA ARG A 196 -6.74 11.03 16.05
C ARG A 196 -6.61 9.95 17.10
N LYS A 197 -6.87 10.29 18.36
CA LYS A 197 -6.76 9.37 19.50
C LYS A 197 -7.79 8.24 19.40
N GLU A 198 -9.01 8.55 18.99
CA GLU A 198 -10.07 7.57 18.71
C GLU A 198 -9.62 6.55 17.65
N ILE A 199 -9.17 7.03 16.49
CA ILE A 199 -8.68 6.17 15.40
C ILE A 199 -7.46 5.37 15.82
N MET A 200 -6.49 5.98 16.50
CA MET A 200 -5.31 5.27 17.01
C MET A 200 -5.70 4.13 17.97
N THR A 201 -6.74 4.33 18.79
CA THR A 201 -7.26 3.29 19.70
C THR A 201 -7.83 2.11 18.93
N TYR A 202 -8.61 2.38 17.86
CA TYR A 202 -9.15 1.34 17.00
C TYR A 202 -8.07 0.55 16.24
N LEU A 203 -6.97 1.21 15.86
CA LEU A 203 -5.90 0.61 15.06
C LEU A 203 -4.84 -0.12 15.90
N ALA A 204 -4.70 0.22 17.18
CA ALA A 204 -3.65 -0.32 18.06
C ALA A 204 -3.59 -1.86 18.10
N PRO A 205 -4.72 -2.61 18.19
CA PRO A 205 -4.67 -4.07 18.17
C PRO A 205 -4.01 -4.63 16.91
N PHE A 206 -4.44 -4.17 15.73
CA PHE A 206 -3.91 -4.62 14.44
C PHE A 206 -2.45 -4.21 14.26
N ALA A 207 -2.09 -3.01 14.73
CA ALA A 207 -0.74 -2.48 14.64
C ALA A 207 0.23 -3.23 15.57
N PHE A 208 -0.08 -3.42 16.84
CA PHE A 208 0.90 -3.88 17.83
C PHE A 208 0.87 -5.38 18.10
N ALA A 209 -0.26 -6.08 17.94
CA ALA A 209 -0.35 -7.51 18.22
C ALA A 209 0.05 -8.37 17.00
N GLY A 210 1.33 -8.34 16.62
CA GLY A 210 1.85 -9.09 15.46
C GLY A 210 1.68 -10.61 15.54
N PHE A 211 1.63 -11.14 16.75
CA PHE A 211 1.33 -12.54 17.03
C PHE A 211 -0.13 -12.94 16.74
N ARG A 212 -1.03 -11.96 16.52
CA ARG A 212 -2.43 -12.20 16.11
C ARG A 212 -2.75 -11.68 14.71
N TYR A 213 -2.18 -10.54 14.31
CA TYR A 213 -2.42 -9.89 13.04
C TYR A 213 -1.12 -9.80 12.23
N PRO A 214 -0.83 -10.81 11.39
CA PRO A 214 0.36 -10.85 10.57
C PRO A 214 0.48 -9.62 9.68
N CYS A 215 1.73 -9.17 9.47
CA CYS A 215 2.01 -8.11 8.51
C CYS A 215 2.14 -8.62 7.06
N PHE A 216 1.94 -9.92 6.82
CA PHE A 216 2.37 -10.62 5.60
C PHE A 216 1.27 -11.48 5.01
N THR A 217 1.27 -11.59 3.68
CA THR A 217 0.29 -12.39 2.90
C THR A 217 0.57 -13.89 2.96
N SER A 218 1.85 -14.25 3.11
CA SER A 218 2.35 -15.63 3.17
C SER A 218 3.32 -15.78 4.35
N PRO A 219 3.56 -17.01 4.86
CA PRO A 219 4.48 -17.26 6.00
C PRO A 219 5.82 -16.54 5.82
N GLU A 220 6.26 -15.79 6.84
CA GLU A 220 7.40 -14.86 6.72
C GLU A 220 8.76 -15.54 6.61
N ASP A 221 8.86 -16.77 7.11
CA ASP A 221 10.05 -17.60 7.21
C ASP A 221 10.32 -18.43 5.94
N ILE A 222 9.31 -18.61 5.09
CA ILE A 222 9.43 -19.39 3.86
C ILE A 222 9.75 -18.45 2.68
N PHE A 223 10.92 -18.65 2.05
CA PHE A 223 11.34 -17.81 0.91
C PHE A 223 10.52 -18.10 -0.36
N LEU A 224 10.10 -19.35 -0.58
CA LEU A 224 9.25 -19.76 -1.70
C LEU A 224 7.82 -20.06 -1.22
N ALA A 225 7.18 -19.08 -0.59
CA ALA A 225 5.88 -19.28 0.04
C ALA A 225 4.71 -19.28 -0.96
N SER A 226 3.66 -20.05 -0.64
CA SER A 226 2.35 -19.97 -1.28
C SER A 226 1.42 -19.00 -0.54
N ASP A 227 0.53 -18.35 -1.29
CA ASP A 227 -0.46 -17.41 -0.75
C ASP A 227 -1.43 -18.10 0.23
N SER A 228 -1.53 -17.56 1.45
CA SER A 228 -2.42 -18.01 2.53
C SER A 228 -3.45 -16.96 2.96
N SER A 229 -3.62 -15.90 2.17
CA SER A 229 -4.49 -14.77 2.54
C SER A 229 -5.98 -15.10 2.47
N SER A 230 -6.78 -14.34 3.21
CA SER A 230 -8.24 -14.34 3.12
C SER A 230 -8.68 -13.93 1.72
N ARG A 231 -9.70 -14.60 1.18
CA ARG A 231 -10.11 -14.46 -0.23
C ARG A 231 -11.57 -14.09 -0.37
N ILE A 232 -11.87 -13.20 -1.30
CA ILE A 232 -13.23 -12.88 -1.72
C ILE A 232 -13.36 -13.02 -3.24
N THR A 233 -14.45 -13.60 -3.72
CA THR A 233 -14.67 -13.75 -5.16
C THR A 233 -15.56 -12.63 -5.67
N LEU A 234 -15.12 -11.95 -6.72
CA LEU A 234 -15.83 -10.84 -7.36
C LEU A 234 -16.03 -11.14 -8.85
N SER A 235 -17.02 -10.51 -9.46
CA SER A 235 -17.10 -10.44 -10.93
C SER A 235 -16.25 -9.26 -11.40
N TYR A 236 -15.13 -9.55 -12.08
CA TYR A 236 -14.18 -8.53 -12.54
C TYR A 236 -13.90 -8.73 -14.03
N PHE A 237 -14.26 -7.74 -14.85
CA PHE A 237 -14.27 -7.82 -16.32
C PHE A 237 -14.91 -9.11 -16.85
N GLY A 238 -16.15 -9.38 -16.40
CA GLY A 238 -16.99 -10.48 -16.89
C GLY A 238 -16.55 -11.89 -16.50
N GLN A 239 -15.59 -12.02 -15.58
CA GLN A 239 -15.13 -13.31 -15.08
C GLN A 239 -15.10 -13.32 -13.55
N PRO A 240 -15.48 -14.43 -12.90
CA PRO A 240 -15.21 -14.64 -11.49
C PRO A 240 -13.70 -14.56 -11.24
N THR A 241 -13.28 -13.61 -10.41
CA THR A 241 -11.89 -13.39 -10.04
C THR A 241 -11.78 -13.43 -8.53
N THR A 242 -10.89 -14.27 -8.01
CA THR A 242 -10.59 -14.33 -6.59
C THR A 242 -9.63 -13.20 -6.23
N LEU A 243 -10.06 -12.34 -5.32
CA LEU A 243 -9.25 -11.29 -4.73
C LEU A 243 -8.67 -11.81 -3.41
N SER A 244 -7.35 -11.94 -3.35
CA SER A 244 -6.58 -12.12 -2.13
C SER A 244 -6.51 -10.78 -1.38
N LEU A 245 -7.00 -10.74 -0.15
CA LEU A 245 -7.05 -9.51 0.62
C LEU A 245 -5.66 -9.12 1.13
N PRO A 246 -5.33 -7.82 1.18
CA PRO A 246 -4.07 -7.38 1.74
C PRO A 246 -4.01 -7.68 3.26
N PRO A 247 -2.82 -7.86 3.84
CA PRO A 247 -2.68 -7.98 5.29
C PRO A 247 -3.19 -6.70 5.95
N ILE A 248 -4.00 -6.81 7.00
CA ILE A 248 -4.61 -5.65 7.68
C ILE A 248 -3.57 -4.77 8.39
N ALA A 249 -2.52 -5.40 8.94
CA ALA A 249 -1.60 -4.75 9.86
C ALA A 249 -0.78 -3.61 9.23
N PRO A 250 -0.19 -3.71 8.02
CA PRO A 250 0.55 -2.60 7.41
C PRO A 250 -0.29 -1.32 7.23
N PHE A 251 -1.56 -1.45 6.82
CA PHE A 251 -2.46 -0.31 6.63
C PHE A 251 -2.88 0.31 7.98
N ALA A 252 -3.11 -0.52 9.00
CA ALA A 252 -3.34 -0.06 10.36
C ALA A 252 -2.10 0.67 10.93
N THR A 253 -0.91 0.09 10.73
CA THR A 253 0.37 0.65 11.16
C THR A 253 0.59 2.03 10.56
N LEU A 254 0.46 2.19 9.24
CA LEU A 254 0.65 3.48 8.58
C LEU A 254 -0.37 4.53 9.02
N SER A 255 -1.64 4.12 9.13
CA SER A 255 -2.71 4.98 9.63
C SER A 255 -2.47 5.42 11.08
N TYR A 256 -1.88 4.54 11.91
CA TYR A 256 -1.47 4.86 13.27
C TYR A 256 -0.29 5.85 13.27
N PHE A 257 0.76 5.56 12.49
CA PHE A 257 1.94 6.41 12.37
C PHE A 257 1.60 7.84 11.95
N ALA A 258 0.80 8.00 10.90
CA ALA A 258 0.38 9.32 10.40
C ALA A 258 -0.34 10.18 11.45
N ARG A 259 -0.91 9.57 12.49
CA ARG A 259 -1.65 10.27 13.56
C ARG A 259 -0.80 10.52 14.80
N ILE A 260 0.03 9.55 15.21
CA ILE A 260 0.96 9.75 16.33
C ILE A 260 2.05 10.77 15.96
N GLU A 261 2.42 10.87 14.68
CA GLU A 261 3.41 11.82 14.17
C GLU A 261 3.03 13.28 14.35
N TYR A 262 1.74 13.58 14.41
CA TYR A 262 1.23 14.91 14.73
C TYR A 262 1.68 15.39 16.12
N PHE A 263 1.84 14.47 17.07
CA PHE A 263 2.30 14.78 18.42
C PHE A 263 3.82 14.81 18.48
N HIS A 264 4.39 15.95 18.12
CA HIS A 264 5.84 16.19 18.12
C HIS A 264 6.49 15.96 19.49
N PHE A 265 7.73 15.49 19.46
CA PHE A 265 8.56 15.38 20.65
C PHE A 265 8.93 16.77 21.18
N ARG A 266 8.85 16.92 22.49
CA ARG A 266 9.41 18.10 23.17
C ARG A 266 10.93 18.05 23.07
N VAL A 267 11.55 19.15 22.69
CA VAL A 267 13.02 19.29 22.63
C VAL A 267 13.52 19.63 24.05
N PRO A 268 14.26 18.73 24.73
CA PRO A 268 14.76 19.01 26.06
C PRO A 268 15.83 20.11 26.02
N PRO A 269 15.73 21.15 26.87
CA PRO A 269 16.70 22.25 26.88
C PRO A 269 18.07 21.83 27.43
N GLU A 270 18.22 20.66 28.01
CA GLU A 270 19.51 20.17 28.52
C GLU A 270 20.41 19.64 27.40
N LEU A 271 19.83 19.30 26.23
CA LEU A 271 20.61 18.77 25.10
C LEU A 271 21.52 19.84 24.48
N PRO A 272 22.70 19.45 23.96
CA PRO A 272 23.53 20.32 23.14
C PRO A 272 22.73 20.88 21.98
N LEU A 273 23.04 22.12 21.56
CA LEU A 273 22.31 22.78 20.48
C LEU A 273 22.41 21.97 19.19
N ASN A 274 23.63 21.63 18.81
CA ASN A 274 23.95 20.93 17.57
C ASN A 274 25.18 20.04 17.76
N ARG A 275 25.56 19.30 16.70
CA ARG A 275 26.67 18.36 16.77
C ARG A 275 28.01 19.03 17.12
N GLN A 276 28.25 20.26 16.68
CA GLN A 276 29.47 20.99 17.01
C GLN A 276 29.53 21.37 18.50
N ASP A 277 28.42 21.84 19.07
CA ASP A 277 28.29 22.14 20.50
C ASP A 277 28.47 20.86 21.36
N ALA A 278 27.93 19.73 20.90
CA ALA A 278 28.12 18.44 21.56
C ALA A 278 29.61 18.05 21.64
N ILE A 279 30.34 18.18 20.53
CA ILE A 279 31.78 17.88 20.47
C ILE A 279 32.57 18.80 21.43
N ILE A 280 32.29 20.10 21.45
CA ILE A 280 32.95 21.06 22.36
C ILE A 280 32.71 20.68 23.82
N LYS A 281 31.50 20.19 24.16
CA LYS A 281 31.13 19.73 25.50
C LYS A 281 31.60 18.31 25.83
N GLY A 282 32.32 17.65 24.92
CA GLY A 282 32.78 16.26 25.10
C GLY A 282 31.68 15.20 25.02
N VAL A 283 30.50 15.56 24.51
CA VAL A 283 29.37 14.65 24.28
C VAL A 283 29.52 14.01 22.90
N LEU A 284 30.06 12.79 22.87
CA LEU A 284 30.37 12.08 21.63
C LEU A 284 29.18 11.29 21.06
N CYS A 285 28.22 10.91 21.91
CA CYS A 285 27.05 10.13 21.53
C CYS A 285 25.76 10.72 22.10
N GLY A 286 24.65 10.46 21.40
CA GLY A 286 23.33 10.91 21.79
C GLY A 286 22.81 12.08 20.95
N PRO A 287 21.51 12.38 21.06
CA PRO A 287 20.86 13.39 20.25
C PRO A 287 21.16 14.81 20.73
N THR A 288 21.19 15.72 19.78
CA THR A 288 21.20 17.17 20.00
C THR A 288 19.81 17.74 19.79
N ARG A 289 19.62 19.03 20.10
CA ARG A 289 18.34 19.70 19.83
C ARG A 289 18.01 19.69 18.34
N ASP A 290 19.01 19.97 17.49
CA ASP A 290 18.88 19.89 16.04
C ASP A 290 18.43 18.50 15.59
N ASP A 291 18.94 17.42 16.20
CA ASP A 291 18.54 16.04 15.84
C ASP A 291 17.06 15.75 16.16
N ILE A 292 16.52 16.31 17.26
CA ILE A 292 15.09 16.15 17.60
C ILE A 292 14.21 17.01 16.71
N VAL A 293 14.64 18.23 16.39
CA VAL A 293 13.93 19.10 15.43
C VAL A 293 13.90 18.43 14.05
N ASP A 294 15.03 17.88 13.60
CA ASP A 294 15.12 17.14 12.33
C ASP A 294 14.19 15.93 12.32
N PHE A 295 14.20 15.15 13.41
CA PHE A 295 13.31 14.00 13.57
C PHE A 295 11.82 14.39 13.48
N ASN A 296 11.41 15.41 14.21
CA ASN A 296 10.04 15.93 14.19
C ASN A 296 9.63 16.40 12.78
N ALA A 297 10.53 17.05 12.04
CA ALA A 297 10.24 17.62 10.74
C ALA A 297 10.28 16.61 9.58
N ARG A 298 11.13 15.58 9.68
CA ARG A 298 11.48 14.73 8.52
C ARG A 298 11.02 13.28 8.64
N CYS A 299 10.84 12.77 9.85
CA CYS A 299 10.38 11.39 10.06
C CYS A 299 8.85 11.32 10.11
N ALA A 300 8.21 11.63 8.98
CA ALA A 300 6.77 11.54 8.80
C ALA A 300 6.42 10.48 7.74
N THR A 301 5.46 9.64 8.08
CA THR A 301 4.83 8.65 7.21
C THR A 301 4.07 9.38 6.10
N ARG A 302 4.27 8.94 4.86
CA ARG A 302 3.72 9.64 3.70
C ARG A 302 2.42 9.05 3.22
N VAL A 303 1.48 9.91 2.88
CA VAL A 303 0.26 9.54 2.18
C VAL A 303 0.50 9.41 0.67
N ALA A 304 -0.41 8.72 -0.01
CA ALA A 304 -0.43 8.64 -1.47
C ALA A 304 -0.57 10.06 -2.07
N GLY A 305 0.12 10.33 -3.19
CA GLY A 305 0.08 11.62 -3.88
C GLY A 305 1.11 12.67 -3.41
N SER A 306 1.92 12.39 -2.39
CA SER A 306 3.08 13.25 -2.08
C SER A 306 4.08 13.23 -3.25
N GLY A 307 4.45 14.39 -3.81
CA GLY A 307 5.40 14.45 -4.93
C GLY A 307 6.75 13.83 -4.55
N TYR A 308 7.27 12.89 -5.35
CA TYR A 308 8.44 12.08 -4.99
C TYR A 308 9.76 12.53 -5.64
N GLY A 309 9.74 13.55 -6.51
CA GLY A 309 10.93 14.03 -7.22
C GLY A 309 11.67 12.92 -7.98
N ASP A 310 10.94 11.88 -8.41
CA ASP A 310 11.48 10.61 -8.89
C ASP A 310 11.16 10.43 -10.38
N PRO A 311 12.02 9.81 -11.22
CA PRO A 311 11.65 9.41 -12.59
C PRO A 311 10.30 8.68 -12.72
N PHE A 312 9.77 8.04 -11.68
CA PHE A 312 8.43 7.44 -11.70
C PHE A 312 7.26 8.45 -11.56
N ASP A 313 7.50 9.72 -11.25
CA ASP A 313 6.44 10.74 -11.15
C ASP A 313 5.85 11.13 -12.51
N GLY A 314 6.52 10.78 -13.61
CA GLY A 314 5.98 10.92 -14.97
C GLY A 314 5.11 9.74 -15.43
N LEU A 315 4.92 8.72 -14.59
CA LEU A 315 4.12 7.53 -14.93
C LEU A 315 2.71 7.63 -14.36
N PRO A 316 1.73 6.88 -14.92
CA PRO A 316 0.39 6.78 -14.34
C PRO A 316 0.44 6.38 -12.86
N GLU A 317 -0.36 7.02 -12.01
CA GLU A 317 -0.31 6.85 -10.55
C GLU A 317 -0.58 5.39 -10.13
N SER A 318 -1.46 4.69 -10.85
CA SER A 318 -1.77 3.27 -10.64
C SER A 318 -0.53 2.38 -10.73
N ARG A 319 0.55 2.80 -11.39
CA ARG A 319 1.83 2.05 -11.42
C ARG A 319 2.43 1.86 -10.03
N ARG A 320 2.17 2.79 -9.10
CA ARG A 320 2.61 2.68 -7.70
C ARG A 320 1.89 1.53 -6.98
N HIS A 321 0.69 1.18 -7.45
CA HIS A 321 -0.14 0.10 -6.92
C HIS A 321 0.06 -1.23 -7.66
N ASP A 322 0.84 -1.31 -8.73
CA ASP A 322 1.04 -2.55 -9.49
C ASP A 322 1.49 -3.74 -8.61
N PRO A 323 2.41 -3.58 -7.62
CA PRO A 323 2.73 -4.66 -6.67
C PRO A 323 1.55 -5.11 -5.82
N ASP A 324 0.75 -4.17 -5.31
CA ASP A 324 -0.43 -4.44 -4.48
C ASP A 324 -1.54 -5.11 -5.31
N TRP A 325 -1.75 -4.63 -6.54
CA TRP A 325 -2.70 -5.19 -7.50
C TRP A 325 -2.35 -6.64 -7.80
N ARG A 326 -1.07 -6.93 -8.07
CA ARG A 326 -0.59 -8.29 -8.38
C ARG A 326 -0.74 -9.22 -7.19
N ARG A 327 -0.39 -8.77 -5.97
CA ARG A 327 -0.63 -9.56 -4.75
C ARG A 327 -2.10 -9.89 -4.56
N SER A 328 -3.00 -8.97 -4.94
CA SER A 328 -4.44 -9.13 -4.70
C SER A 328 -5.15 -9.92 -5.79
N LEU A 329 -4.76 -9.78 -7.06
CA LEU A 329 -5.51 -10.27 -8.23
C LEU A 329 -4.75 -11.28 -9.10
N SER A 330 -3.48 -11.58 -8.80
CA SER A 330 -2.75 -12.61 -9.55
C SER A 330 -3.19 -14.01 -9.12
N SER A 331 -3.56 -14.85 -10.11
CA SER A 331 -3.87 -16.26 -9.86
C SER A 331 -2.62 -17.01 -9.37
N SER A 332 -2.81 -17.92 -8.40
CA SER A 332 -1.76 -18.83 -7.90
C SER A 332 -1.24 -19.82 -8.96
N ASP A 333 -1.86 -19.92 -10.14
CA ASP A 333 -1.57 -20.95 -11.16
C ASP A 333 -0.26 -20.78 -11.95
N SER A 334 0.44 -19.65 -11.80
CA SER A 334 1.65 -19.41 -12.59
C SER A 334 2.91 -19.78 -11.83
N ALA A 335 3.16 -21.09 -11.69
CA ALA A 335 4.41 -21.66 -11.18
C ALA A 335 5.68 -21.12 -11.91
N TRP A 336 5.52 -20.57 -13.13
CA TRP A 336 6.56 -19.95 -13.94
C TRP A 336 6.96 -18.51 -13.53
N LEU A 337 6.18 -17.84 -12.67
CA LEU A 337 6.46 -16.44 -12.24
C LEU A 337 7.47 -16.32 -11.10
N HIS A 338 7.82 -17.41 -10.41
CA HIS A 338 8.80 -17.39 -9.31
C HIS A 338 10.21 -16.91 -9.72
N SER A 339 10.48 -16.80 -11.03
CA SER A 339 11.76 -16.36 -11.58
C SER A 339 11.81 -14.88 -11.98
N ARG A 340 10.70 -14.14 -11.90
CA ARG A 340 10.64 -12.72 -12.29
C ARG A 340 10.20 -11.86 -11.10
N LEU A 341 10.88 -10.74 -10.88
CA LEU A 341 10.53 -9.73 -9.87
C LEU A 341 9.25 -8.98 -10.28
N VAL A 342 8.12 -9.67 -10.22
CA VAL A 342 6.81 -9.16 -10.64
C VAL A 342 6.12 -8.40 -9.50
N TYR A 343 6.52 -8.60 -8.25
CA TYR A 343 5.88 -7.99 -7.06
C TYR A 343 6.69 -6.85 -6.44
N TYR A 344 7.66 -6.31 -7.19
CA TYR A 344 8.53 -5.24 -6.75
C TYR A 344 9.01 -4.41 -7.95
N ILE A 345 9.13 -3.09 -7.76
CA ILE A 345 9.58 -2.16 -8.79
C ILE A 345 11.07 -1.86 -8.55
N PRO A 346 11.99 -2.28 -9.46
CA PRO A 346 13.41 -1.96 -9.34
C PRO A 346 13.67 -0.45 -9.22
N GLY A 347 14.57 -0.05 -8.32
CA GLY A 347 14.94 1.36 -8.06
C GLY A 347 14.22 1.98 -6.87
N THR A 348 13.12 1.38 -6.42
CA THR A 348 12.22 1.98 -5.43
C THR A 348 12.87 2.18 -4.07
N PHE A 349 13.59 1.17 -3.58
CA PHE A 349 14.29 1.07 -2.30
C PHE A 349 15.61 1.84 -2.26
N SER A 350 16.31 2.02 -3.40
CA SER A 350 17.59 2.73 -3.44
C SER A 350 17.45 4.20 -3.03
N GLY A 351 18.18 4.66 -2.01
CA GLY A 351 18.15 6.05 -1.56
C GLY A 351 18.23 6.22 -0.04
N ARG A 352 18.01 7.44 0.44
CA ARG A 352 17.89 7.74 1.87
C ARG A 352 16.46 7.49 2.33
N TRP A 353 16.33 6.87 3.48
CA TRP A 353 15.06 6.57 4.13
C TRP A 353 15.11 7.02 5.58
N GLN A 354 14.02 7.62 6.01
CA GLN A 354 13.87 8.20 7.34
C GLN A 354 12.47 7.90 7.87
N GLY A 355 12.36 7.73 9.18
CA GLY A 355 11.11 7.37 9.81
C GLY A 355 11.34 6.93 11.24
N SER A 356 10.56 5.96 11.69
CA SER A 356 10.61 5.52 13.08
C SER A 356 10.03 4.13 13.29
N PHE A 357 10.37 3.53 14.42
CA PHE A 357 9.63 2.40 14.98
C PHE A 357 8.90 2.81 16.27
N ILE A 358 7.84 2.10 16.60
CA ILE A 358 7.06 2.28 17.84
C ILE A 358 7.03 0.96 18.57
N ALA A 359 7.67 0.91 19.73
CA ALA A 359 7.80 -0.28 20.55
C ALA A 359 6.97 -0.16 21.83
N LEU A 360 6.20 -1.19 22.14
CA LEU A 360 5.67 -1.38 23.49
C LEU A 360 6.83 -1.74 24.42
N TYR A 361 6.70 -1.41 25.70
CA TYR A 361 7.65 -1.90 26.69
C TYR A 361 7.65 -3.44 26.70
N GLN A 362 8.82 -4.02 26.90
CA GLN A 362 9.02 -5.47 26.75
C GLN A 362 8.09 -6.28 27.68
N GLU A 363 7.92 -5.84 28.93
CA GLU A 363 7.03 -6.49 29.90
C GLU A 363 5.56 -6.41 29.47
N ASP A 364 5.12 -5.27 28.93
CA ASP A 364 3.75 -5.09 28.44
C ASP A 364 3.47 -6.02 27.25
N TYR A 365 4.43 -6.13 26.32
CA TYR A 365 4.30 -7.02 25.17
C TYR A 365 4.32 -8.49 25.59
N ARG A 366 5.20 -8.87 26.54
CA ARG A 366 5.24 -10.22 27.12
C ARG A 366 3.92 -10.57 27.81
N SER A 367 3.34 -9.63 28.55
CA SER A 367 2.02 -9.77 29.17
C SER A 367 0.93 -10.01 28.11
N MET A 368 0.96 -9.26 27.00
CA MET A 368 0.03 -9.47 25.88
C MET A 368 0.17 -10.85 25.22
N LEU A 369 1.40 -11.36 25.07
CA LEU A 369 1.64 -12.70 24.53
C LEU A 369 1.09 -13.81 25.43
N CYS A 370 1.23 -13.64 26.74
CA CYS A 370 0.77 -14.63 27.72
C CYS A 370 -0.73 -14.53 28.02
N SER A 371 -1.42 -13.48 27.57
CA SER A 371 -2.84 -13.24 27.80
C SER A 371 -3.69 -13.66 26.59
N ALA A 372 -4.78 -14.38 26.85
CA ALA A 372 -5.82 -14.56 25.84
C ALA A 372 -6.57 -13.25 25.56
N GLU A 373 -6.70 -12.39 26.56
CA GLU A 373 -7.50 -11.15 26.51
C GLU A 373 -6.71 -9.96 25.94
N ALA A 374 -7.40 -9.13 25.17
CA ALA A 374 -6.87 -7.87 24.67
C ALA A 374 -6.70 -6.85 25.81
N PRO A 375 -5.58 -6.12 25.87
CA PRO A 375 -5.38 -5.09 26.89
C PRO A 375 -6.35 -3.92 26.67
N SER A 376 -6.91 -3.40 27.76
CA SER A 376 -7.78 -2.22 27.76
C SER A 376 -7.47 -1.34 28.98
N PRO A 377 -6.88 -0.14 28.80
CA PRO A 377 -6.42 0.44 27.53
C PRO A 377 -5.19 -0.31 26.96
N PHE A 378 -4.88 -0.04 25.68
CA PHE A 378 -3.67 -0.58 25.07
C PHE A 378 -2.40 -0.01 25.77
N PRO A 379 -1.30 -0.79 25.89
CA PRO A 379 -0.15 -0.36 26.67
C PRO A 379 0.58 0.85 26.08
N SER A 380 1.35 1.52 26.93
CA SER A 380 2.20 2.63 26.51
C SER A 380 3.31 2.20 25.56
N SER A 381 3.72 3.11 24.69
CA SER A 381 4.75 2.85 23.68
C SER A 381 5.78 3.99 23.64
N GLY A 382 6.99 3.64 23.20
CA GLY A 382 8.04 4.59 22.84
C GLY A 382 8.21 4.63 21.33
N ARG A 383 8.41 5.83 20.77
CA ARG A 383 8.70 6.03 19.35
C ARG A 383 10.15 6.44 19.17
N PHE A 384 10.84 5.79 18.24
CA PHE A 384 12.29 5.90 18.08
C PHE A 384 12.69 6.11 16.62
N PRO A 385 13.68 6.96 16.33
CA PRO A 385 14.09 7.27 14.96
C PRO A 385 14.74 6.10 14.24
N LEU A 386 14.54 6.07 12.92
CA LEU A 386 15.26 5.20 11.99
C LEU A 386 15.77 6.05 10.82
N TYR A 387 17.08 5.95 10.55
CA TYR A 387 17.74 6.58 9.42
C TYR A 387 18.63 5.56 8.71
N VAL A 388 18.36 5.34 7.43
CA VAL A 388 19.10 4.35 6.63
C VAL A 388 19.25 4.83 5.19
N LYS A 389 20.45 4.71 4.65
CA LYS A 389 20.70 4.85 3.22
C LYS A 389 20.81 3.46 2.61
N PHE A 390 19.81 3.07 1.83
CA PHE A 390 19.76 1.77 1.16
C PHE A 390 20.36 1.80 -0.25
N ARG A 391 20.91 0.66 -0.66
CA ARG A 391 21.30 0.34 -2.03
C ARG A 391 20.63 -0.97 -2.44
N GLU A 392 20.14 -1.02 -3.67
CA GLU A 392 19.67 -2.26 -4.29
C GLU A 392 20.74 -2.82 -5.21
N LEU A 393 20.92 -4.14 -5.13
CA LEU A 393 21.89 -4.88 -5.89
C LEU A 393 21.16 -6.07 -6.53
N TYR A 394 21.31 -6.25 -7.83
CA TYR A 394 20.53 -7.14 -8.66
C TYR A 394 21.40 -8.26 -9.21
N CYS A 395 20.89 -9.49 -9.16
CA CYS A 395 21.47 -10.63 -9.86
C CYS A 395 20.86 -10.72 -11.26
N TYR A 396 21.72 -10.78 -12.27
CA TYR A 396 21.33 -10.98 -13.67
C TYR A 396 22.03 -12.21 -14.23
N SER A 397 21.39 -12.88 -15.19
CA SER A 397 22.05 -13.89 -16.01
C SER A 397 23.34 -13.32 -16.65
N PRO A 398 24.46 -14.05 -16.68
CA PRO A 398 24.62 -15.47 -16.35
C PRO A 398 24.90 -15.79 -14.86
N SER A 399 24.93 -14.80 -13.97
CA SER A 399 25.08 -15.06 -12.53
C SER A 399 23.88 -15.86 -12.01
N ILE A 400 24.16 -16.78 -11.08
CA ILE A 400 23.13 -17.59 -10.43
C ILE A 400 22.75 -16.89 -9.11
N PRO A 401 21.46 -16.73 -8.79
CA PRO A 401 21.01 -16.25 -7.49
C PRO A 401 21.63 -17.02 -6.33
N LEU A 402 21.65 -16.38 -5.18
CA LEU A 402 22.05 -17.05 -3.96
C LEU A 402 21.12 -18.25 -3.69
N PRO A 403 21.66 -19.37 -3.18
CA PRO A 403 20.85 -20.53 -2.86
C PRO A 403 19.84 -20.15 -1.79
N VAL A 404 18.66 -20.76 -1.91
CA VAL A 404 17.59 -20.70 -0.91
C VAL A 404 17.81 -21.88 0.00
N ALA A 405 18.15 -21.61 1.26
CA ALA A 405 18.11 -22.62 2.30
C ALA A 405 16.76 -22.51 3.00
N GLU A 406 16.04 -23.63 3.10
CA GLU A 406 14.71 -23.70 3.70
C GLU A 406 14.77 -23.87 5.23
N ASP A 407 15.90 -23.50 5.86
CA ASP A 407 16.03 -23.53 7.31
C ASP A 407 15.60 -22.20 7.95
N GLU A 408 14.94 -22.27 9.11
CA GLU A 408 14.55 -21.08 9.89
C GLU A 408 15.75 -20.15 10.15
N ILE A 409 16.95 -20.72 10.23
CA ILE A 409 18.17 -19.99 10.51
C ILE A 409 18.52 -19.02 9.38
N SER A 410 18.26 -19.36 8.12
CA SER A 410 18.44 -18.44 6.99
C SER A 410 17.49 -17.25 7.06
N PHE A 411 16.26 -17.45 7.55
CA PHE A 411 15.32 -16.35 7.79
C PHE A 411 15.88 -15.34 8.81
N PHE A 412 16.42 -15.82 9.94
CA PHE A 412 17.08 -14.96 10.93
C PHE A 412 18.35 -14.27 10.40
N ASN A 413 18.89 -14.72 9.27
CA ASN A 413 20.02 -14.12 8.58
C ASN A 413 19.61 -13.26 7.37
N GLY A 414 18.36 -12.79 7.31
CA GLY A 414 17.88 -11.95 6.21
C GLY A 414 17.76 -12.70 4.89
N PHE A 415 17.41 -13.98 4.93
CA PHE A 415 17.44 -14.95 3.83
C PHE A 415 18.82 -15.20 3.21
N LEU A 416 19.90 -14.87 3.92
CA LEU A 416 21.26 -15.19 3.48
C LEU A 416 21.70 -16.58 3.97
N PRO A 417 22.31 -17.43 3.12
CA PRO A 417 22.89 -18.70 3.51
C PRO A 417 23.85 -18.54 4.68
N LEU A 418 23.77 -19.45 5.64
CA LEU A 418 24.65 -19.44 6.79
C LEU A 418 26.12 -19.54 6.39
N GLY A 419 26.97 -18.79 7.09
CA GLY A 419 28.41 -18.80 6.88
C GLY A 419 28.86 -18.22 5.54
N CYS A 420 27.96 -17.66 4.72
CA CYS A 420 28.37 -16.94 3.52
C CYS A 420 29.18 -15.70 3.89
N GLN A 421 30.28 -15.48 3.18
CA GLN A 421 31.07 -14.26 3.27
C GLN A 421 30.72 -13.38 2.09
N TRP A 422 30.82 -12.07 2.28
CA TRP A 422 30.62 -11.13 1.19
C TRP A 422 31.62 -9.99 1.23
N ARG A 423 31.88 -9.42 0.06
CA ARG A 423 32.66 -8.21 -0.13
C ARG A 423 31.86 -7.25 -0.98
N GLU A 424 31.61 -6.07 -0.45
CA GLU A 424 30.93 -4.99 -1.16
C GLU A 424 31.96 -3.97 -1.65
N ASP A 425 31.80 -3.49 -2.88
CA ASP A 425 32.55 -2.39 -3.47
C ASP A 425 31.64 -1.45 -4.27
N GLU A 426 32.24 -0.56 -5.08
CA GLU A 426 31.48 0.36 -5.92
C GLU A 426 30.76 -0.36 -7.08
N SER A 427 31.31 -1.46 -7.57
CA SER A 427 30.80 -2.23 -8.71
C SER A 427 29.65 -3.17 -8.34
N GLY A 428 29.59 -3.60 -7.08
CA GLY A 428 28.57 -4.51 -6.61
C GLY A 428 28.87 -5.16 -5.27
N ILE A 429 28.29 -6.34 -5.07
CA ILE A 429 28.58 -7.22 -3.95
C ILE A 429 28.82 -8.63 -4.46
N GLU A 430 29.91 -9.23 -3.99
CA GLU A 430 30.27 -10.61 -4.26
C GLU A 430 29.99 -11.45 -3.01
N PHE A 431 29.26 -12.54 -3.16
CA PHE A 431 29.03 -13.53 -2.11
C PHE A 431 29.79 -14.81 -2.42
N VAL A 432 30.42 -15.36 -1.39
CA VAL A 432 31.12 -16.64 -1.41
C VAL A 432 30.52 -17.53 -0.33
N GLY A 433 29.97 -18.67 -0.74
CA GLY A 433 29.42 -19.66 0.17
C GLY A 433 30.49 -20.31 1.03
N LEU A 434 30.07 -20.88 2.17
CA LEU A 434 30.96 -21.68 3.00
C LEU A 434 31.65 -22.76 2.16
N ASN A 435 32.95 -22.95 2.37
CA ASN A 435 33.78 -23.88 1.61
C ASN A 435 33.76 -23.67 0.09
N ASN A 436 33.53 -22.43 -0.38
CA ASN A 436 33.39 -22.08 -1.80
C ASN A 436 32.27 -22.86 -2.52
N SER A 437 31.23 -23.27 -1.79
CA SER A 437 30.09 -24.02 -2.34
C SER A 437 29.34 -23.27 -3.45
N PHE A 438 29.32 -21.94 -3.40
CA PHE A 438 28.82 -21.08 -4.46
C PHE A 438 29.60 -19.78 -4.52
N LYS A 439 29.54 -19.12 -5.67
CA LYS A 439 30.03 -17.76 -5.87
C LYS A 439 29.04 -17.00 -6.73
N THR A 440 28.60 -15.84 -6.29
CA THR A 440 27.62 -15.03 -7.02
C THR A 440 27.87 -13.54 -6.83
N HIS A 441 27.44 -12.76 -7.81
CA HIS A 441 27.72 -11.34 -7.92
C HIS A 441 26.46 -10.57 -8.27
N TYR A 442 26.20 -9.52 -7.49
CA TYR A 442 25.07 -8.61 -7.67
C TYR A 442 25.60 -7.22 -7.96
N ILE A 443 24.96 -6.54 -8.92
CA ILE A 443 25.37 -5.20 -9.37
C ILE A 443 24.27 -4.18 -9.16
N PRO A 444 24.59 -2.88 -9.08
CA PRO A 444 23.59 -1.83 -9.11
C PRO A 444 22.67 -1.93 -10.33
N LEU A 445 21.48 -1.35 -10.23
CA LEU A 445 20.48 -1.34 -11.30
C LEU A 445 21.12 -0.88 -12.63
N ARG A 446 21.03 -1.73 -13.66
CA ARG A 446 21.45 -1.35 -15.02
C ARG A 446 20.55 -0.21 -15.50
N ARG A 447 21.12 0.93 -15.92
CA ARG A 447 20.33 2.01 -16.52
C ARG A 447 19.83 1.56 -17.90
N SER A 448 18.54 1.27 -18.02
CA SER A 448 17.89 1.11 -19.33
C SER A 448 17.81 2.46 -20.03
N ARG A 449 17.95 2.49 -21.37
CA ARG A 449 17.70 3.69 -22.18
C ARG A 449 16.21 4.02 -22.28
N ASP A 450 15.33 3.05 -22.02
CA ASP A 450 13.87 3.20 -22.08
C ASP A 450 13.22 2.99 -20.70
N ALA A 451 12.66 4.06 -20.14
CA ALA A 451 12.00 4.09 -18.83
C ALA A 451 10.66 3.32 -18.78
N SER A 452 10.14 2.86 -19.93
CA SER A 452 8.90 2.09 -20.00
C SER A 452 9.07 0.62 -19.60
N ASP A 453 10.30 0.09 -19.58
CA ASP A 453 10.60 -1.35 -19.47
C ASP A 453 11.22 -1.77 -18.11
N VAL A 454 11.18 -0.89 -17.10
CA VAL A 454 11.81 -1.13 -15.78
C VAL A 454 11.30 -2.42 -15.10
N SER A 455 10.06 -2.82 -15.36
CA SER A 455 9.45 -4.04 -14.83
C SER A 455 9.95 -5.35 -15.47
N ASN A 456 10.73 -5.28 -16.56
CA ASN A 456 11.08 -6.44 -17.39
C ASN A 456 12.60 -6.70 -17.48
N MET A 457 13.40 -6.06 -16.61
CA MET A 457 14.87 -6.08 -16.64
C MET A 457 15.55 -7.45 -16.43
N GLY A 458 14.78 -8.54 -16.28
CA GLY A 458 15.34 -9.90 -16.19
C GLY A 458 16.23 -10.15 -14.97
N ALA A 459 16.10 -9.35 -13.91
CA ALA A 459 16.77 -9.61 -12.64
C ALA A 459 16.13 -10.84 -11.97
N LEU A 460 16.99 -11.74 -11.50
CA LEU A 460 16.62 -13.02 -10.92
C LEU A 460 16.45 -12.96 -9.40
N ASP A 461 17.17 -12.04 -8.74
CA ASP A 461 17.18 -11.87 -7.29
C ASP A 461 17.67 -10.45 -6.92
N VAL A 462 17.29 -9.96 -5.73
CA VAL A 462 17.63 -8.61 -5.25
C VAL A 462 18.13 -8.66 -3.81
N ILE A 463 19.35 -8.15 -3.63
CA ILE A 463 19.95 -7.86 -2.33
C ILE A 463 19.77 -6.39 -2.01
N ILE A 464 19.42 -6.13 -0.76
CA ILE A 464 19.41 -4.80 -0.17
C ILE A 464 20.56 -4.70 0.80
N THR A 465 21.39 -3.67 0.65
CA THR A 465 22.34 -3.23 1.68
C THR A 465 21.93 -1.87 2.22
N GLY A 466 22.29 -1.56 3.46
CA GLY A 466 21.98 -0.26 4.05
C GLY A 466 22.95 0.14 5.14
N ILE A 467 23.08 1.45 5.35
CA ILE A 467 23.94 2.02 6.40
C ILE A 467 23.28 3.25 7.02
N THR A 468 23.42 3.40 8.35
CA THR A 468 23.10 4.65 9.04
C THR A 468 24.27 5.63 8.86
N GLU A 469 24.03 6.76 8.20
CA GLU A 469 25.07 7.76 7.93
C GLU A 469 25.61 8.41 9.22
N ALA A 470 26.87 8.86 9.19
CA ALA A 470 27.62 9.28 10.39
C ALA A 470 26.92 10.31 11.31
N PRO A 471 26.24 11.36 10.78
CA PRO A 471 25.52 12.31 11.65
C PRO A 471 24.43 11.63 12.47
N TYR A 472 23.63 10.76 11.83
CA TYR A 472 22.56 10.02 12.49
C TYR A 472 23.10 8.91 13.38
N ALA A 473 24.20 8.27 13.00
CA ALA A 473 24.85 7.25 13.81
C ALA A 473 25.37 7.81 15.15
N ALA A 474 25.87 9.05 15.15
CA ALA A 474 26.31 9.72 16.37
C ALA A 474 25.14 10.13 17.28
N ALA A 475 23.95 10.38 16.72
CA ALA A 475 22.75 10.74 17.46
C ALA A 475 21.99 9.52 18.01
N TRP A 476 21.83 8.48 17.18
CA TRP A 476 20.85 7.41 17.37
C TRP A 476 21.45 6.00 17.29
N ASN A 477 22.78 5.90 17.38
CA ASN A 477 23.60 4.73 17.09
C ASN A 477 23.67 4.35 15.60
N GLY A 478 24.81 3.82 15.19
CA GLY A 478 25.07 3.40 13.82
C GLY A 478 24.75 1.92 13.59
N TYR A 479 24.07 1.62 12.48
CA TYR A 479 23.75 0.27 12.06
C TYR A 479 24.09 0.04 10.59
N LYS A 480 24.35 -1.23 10.25
CA LYS A 480 24.37 -1.74 8.88
C LYS A 480 23.21 -2.71 8.68
N TYR A 481 22.74 -2.80 7.45
CA TYR A 481 21.59 -3.61 7.05
C TYR A 481 21.96 -4.46 5.86
N ILE A 482 21.52 -5.71 5.84
CA ILE A 482 21.64 -6.58 4.67
C ILE A 482 20.47 -7.55 4.61
N GLY A 483 19.98 -7.85 3.41
CA GLY A 483 18.95 -8.87 3.25
C GLY A 483 18.44 -8.99 1.83
N ARG A 484 17.28 -9.62 1.67
CA ARG A 484 16.71 -9.97 0.37
C ARG A 484 15.27 -9.52 0.19
N ILE A 485 14.87 -9.38 -1.06
CA ILE A 485 13.47 -9.25 -1.46
C ILE A 485 12.96 -10.62 -1.91
N ARG A 486 11.88 -11.10 -1.29
CA ARG A 486 11.20 -12.33 -1.67
C ARG A 486 10.52 -12.18 -3.03
N PRO A 487 10.82 -13.02 -4.03
CA PRO A 487 10.26 -12.89 -5.36
C PRO A 487 8.74 -13.12 -5.46
N SER A 488 8.15 -13.95 -4.58
CA SER A 488 6.74 -14.37 -4.69
C SER A 488 5.74 -13.27 -4.35
N ASP A 489 6.11 -12.30 -3.52
CA ASP A 489 5.19 -11.24 -3.06
C ASP A 489 5.87 -9.90 -2.77
N GLY A 490 7.20 -9.80 -2.86
CA GLY A 490 7.95 -8.58 -2.59
C GLY A 490 8.23 -8.33 -1.10
N LEU A 491 8.09 -9.33 -0.22
CA LEU A 491 8.48 -9.20 1.19
C LEU A 491 9.96 -8.87 1.30
N VAL A 492 10.29 -7.79 1.99
CA VAL A 492 11.66 -7.39 2.28
C VAL A 492 12.02 -7.88 3.67
N VAL A 493 13.11 -8.65 3.79
CA VAL A 493 13.65 -9.10 5.08
C VAL A 493 15.09 -8.63 5.20
N LEU A 494 15.38 -7.80 6.21
CA LEU A 494 16.68 -7.19 6.45
C LEU A 494 17.19 -7.56 7.84
N LEU A 495 18.40 -8.09 7.90
CA LEU A 495 19.19 -8.19 9.11
C LEU A 495 19.83 -6.83 9.39
N ARG A 496 19.58 -6.27 10.58
CA ARG A 496 20.26 -5.10 11.14
C ARG A 496 21.31 -5.55 12.16
N GLU A 497 22.52 -5.02 12.01
CA GLU A 497 23.61 -5.23 12.95
C GLU A 497 24.26 -3.89 13.35
N PRO A 498 24.90 -3.82 14.53
CA PRO A 498 25.68 -2.65 14.92
C PRO A 498 26.76 -2.35 13.88
N LEU A 499 26.93 -1.07 13.55
CA LEU A 499 27.97 -0.64 12.60
C LEU A 499 29.36 -0.86 13.19
N ASP A 500 29.52 -0.61 14.49
CA ASP A 500 30.69 -0.96 15.28
C ASP A 500 30.50 -2.37 15.89
N PRO A 501 31.28 -3.39 15.45
CA PRO A 501 31.16 -4.74 15.98
C PRO A 501 31.43 -4.87 17.49
N GLN A 502 32.10 -3.88 18.11
CA GLN A 502 32.34 -3.88 19.55
C GLN A 502 31.08 -3.51 20.36
N ARG A 503 30.10 -2.87 19.72
CA ARG A 503 28.83 -2.45 20.34
C ARG A 503 27.80 -3.56 20.34
N VAL A 504 28.17 -4.70 20.93
CA VAL A 504 27.30 -5.88 21.07
C VAL A 504 26.03 -5.56 21.87
N ASP A 505 26.09 -4.56 22.76
CA ASP A 505 24.96 -4.03 23.53
C ASP A 505 23.79 -3.56 22.66
N LEU A 506 24.04 -3.13 21.42
CA LEU A 506 23.02 -2.64 20.51
C LEU A 506 22.18 -3.76 19.86
N GLY A 507 22.63 -5.01 19.99
CA GLY A 507 21.91 -6.20 19.53
C GLY A 507 21.75 -6.33 18.01
N ARG A 508 21.21 -7.47 17.59
CA ARG A 508 20.84 -7.77 16.20
C ARG A 508 19.33 -7.79 16.09
N ALA A 509 18.80 -7.26 14.98
CA ALA A 509 17.37 -7.21 14.75
C ALA A 509 17.02 -7.62 13.32
N LEU A 510 15.85 -8.21 13.14
CA LEU A 510 15.30 -8.56 11.85
C LEU A 510 14.16 -7.59 11.53
N PHE A 511 14.23 -6.87 10.41
CA PHE A 511 13.19 -6.00 9.89
C PHE A 511 12.49 -6.72 8.74
N ARG A 512 11.16 -6.82 8.80
CA ARG A 512 10.37 -7.53 7.79
C ARG A 512 9.16 -6.69 7.41
N GLY A 513 8.93 -6.48 6.12
CA GLY A 513 7.86 -5.58 5.67
C GLY A 513 7.75 -5.45 4.17
N TYR A 514 6.81 -4.62 3.72
CA TYR A 514 6.62 -4.30 2.31
C TYR A 514 6.88 -2.82 2.05
N VAL A 515 7.33 -2.53 0.83
CA VAL A 515 7.12 -1.20 0.26
C VAL A 515 5.75 -1.19 -0.38
N ILE A 516 4.84 -0.42 0.21
CA ILE A 516 3.48 -0.25 -0.33
C ILE A 516 3.41 0.98 -1.25
N SER A 517 2.30 1.13 -1.98
CA SER A 517 2.11 2.18 -3.00
C SER A 517 2.43 3.63 -2.59
N SER A 518 2.24 3.99 -1.32
CA SER A 518 2.63 5.32 -0.79
C SER A 518 4.14 5.49 -0.60
N ARG A 519 4.94 4.50 -1.02
CA ARG A 519 6.40 4.41 -0.89
C ARG A 519 6.89 4.49 0.54
N ASN A 520 6.10 3.95 1.46
CA ASN A 520 6.57 3.66 2.79
C ASN A 520 7.03 2.21 2.85
N PHE A 521 8.21 1.98 3.41
CA PHE A 521 8.62 0.67 3.86
C PHE A 521 8.05 0.47 5.26
N VAL A 522 7.02 -0.36 5.35
CA VAL A 522 6.26 -0.61 6.56
C VAL A 522 6.33 -2.08 6.92
N GLY A 523 6.42 -2.37 8.21
CA GLY A 523 6.31 -3.72 8.71
C GLY A 523 6.60 -3.79 10.18
N ARG A 524 7.25 -4.87 10.60
CA ARG A 524 7.65 -5.04 12.00
C ARG A 524 9.04 -5.61 12.12
N TRP A 525 9.70 -5.25 13.22
CA TRP A 525 11.04 -5.70 13.55
C TRP A 525 11.04 -6.44 14.88
N ARG A 526 11.97 -7.39 15.02
CA ARG A 526 12.16 -8.17 16.24
C ARG A 526 13.64 -8.34 16.56
N HIS A 527 13.96 -8.58 17.83
CA HIS A 527 15.31 -8.94 18.23
C HIS A 527 15.62 -10.40 17.84
N ILE A 528 16.87 -10.71 17.46
CA ILE A 528 17.26 -12.05 16.98
C ILE A 528 17.67 -12.99 18.12
N ALA A 529 17.99 -12.48 19.31
CA ALA A 529 18.55 -13.34 20.36
C ALA A 529 17.63 -14.45 20.88
N SER A 530 16.30 -14.36 20.69
CA SER A 530 15.39 -15.34 21.24
C SER A 530 15.12 -16.53 20.31
N ALA A 531 15.28 -16.44 18.98
CA ALA A 531 14.89 -17.47 17.98
C ALA A 531 13.50 -18.14 18.15
N GLU A 532 12.74 -17.76 19.17
CA GLU A 532 11.45 -18.29 19.59
C GLU A 532 10.34 -17.66 18.75
N GLN A 533 9.34 -18.47 18.41
CA GLN A 533 8.11 -18.06 17.75
C GLN A 533 6.92 -18.33 18.68
N PRO A 534 6.03 -17.36 18.93
CA PRO A 534 6.11 -15.96 18.51
C PRO A 534 7.28 -15.21 19.16
N ALA A 535 7.78 -14.16 18.51
CA ALA A 535 8.90 -13.38 19.02
C ALA A 535 8.60 -12.82 20.42
N GLU A 536 9.52 -12.98 21.38
CA GLU A 536 9.37 -12.45 22.75
C GLU A 536 9.19 -10.93 22.80
N TRP A 537 9.69 -10.20 21.80
CA TRP A 537 9.52 -8.76 21.67
C TRP A 537 9.58 -8.33 20.21
N GLU A 538 8.52 -7.67 19.76
CA GLU A 538 8.34 -7.22 18.38
C GLU A 538 7.67 -5.84 18.34
N SER A 539 7.98 -5.06 17.31
CA SER A 539 7.52 -3.67 17.19
C SER A 539 7.33 -3.27 15.74
N ILE A 540 6.41 -2.34 15.49
CA ILE A 540 6.11 -1.82 14.15
C ILE A 540 7.09 -0.73 13.73
N PHE A 541 7.33 -0.61 12.43
CA PHE A 541 8.09 0.50 11.86
C PHE A 541 7.44 1.07 10.60
N SER A 542 7.74 2.33 10.32
CA SER A 542 7.43 3.03 9.08
C SER A 542 8.65 3.86 8.69
N LEU A 543 9.12 3.67 7.46
CA LEU A 543 10.19 4.43 6.83
C LEU A 543 9.68 5.01 5.52
N CYS A 544 10.00 6.26 5.22
CA CYS A 544 9.70 6.91 3.95
C CYS A 544 11.00 7.34 3.25
N LYS A 545 10.98 7.31 1.91
CA LYS A 545 12.14 7.71 1.09
C LYS A 545 12.30 9.23 1.09
N GLU A 546 13.47 9.74 1.44
CA GLU A 546 13.79 11.17 1.33
C GLU A 546 13.63 11.61 -0.13
N VAL A 547 12.89 12.71 -0.35
CA VAL A 547 12.71 13.31 -1.67
C VAL A 547 13.63 14.50 -1.73
N LYS A 548 14.45 14.57 -2.77
CA LYS A 548 15.19 15.79 -3.05
C LYS A 548 14.15 16.83 -3.48
N LEU A 549 13.85 17.78 -2.61
CA LEU A 549 13.19 19.01 -3.01
C LEU A 549 14.11 19.67 -4.05
N LEU A 550 13.64 19.72 -5.30
CA LEU A 550 14.33 20.36 -6.41
C LEU A 550 14.31 21.88 -6.26
#